data_AF-A0A150QH79-F1
#
_entry.id   AF-A0A150QH79-F1
#
_cell.length_a   1.000
_cell.length_b   1.000
_cell.length_c   1.000
_cell.angle_alpha   90.00
_cell.angle_beta   90.00
_cell.angle_gamma   90.00
#
_symmetry.space_group_name_H-M   'P 1'
#
loop_
_entity.id
_entity.type
_entity.pdbx_description
1 polymer ?
#
loop_
_entity_poly.entity_id
_entity_poly.type
_entity_poly.pdbx_seq_one_letter_code
_entity_poly.pdbx_strand_id
1 'polypeptide(L)'
;MPAHSPIAGFGCAAVSLNDTLYFTAAEGVVYRLNDARDGWEQVATLKTPRIFHRLVDRSANELIALGGGVGEAIEGTTSVESILLE
;
A
#
# COMPACT_ATOMS: atom_id res chain seq x y z
N MET A 1 -9.16 -5.51 -6.73
CA MET A 1 -8.58 -4.21 -6.39
C MET A 1 -9.60 -3.15 -6.76
N PRO A 2 -9.95 -2.20 -5.88
CA PRO A 2 -10.74 -1.03 -6.25
C PRO A 2 -9.99 -0.29 -7.37
N ALA A 3 -10.58 -0.25 -8.56
CA ALA A 3 -9.96 0.37 -9.73
C ALA A 3 -10.92 1.43 -10.28
N HIS A 4 -10.53 2.68 -10.15
CA HIS A 4 -11.24 3.82 -10.75
C HIS A 4 -10.61 4.22 -12.10
N SER A 5 -9.55 3.54 -12.51
CA SER A 5 -8.79 3.78 -13.74
C SER A 5 -8.12 2.48 -14.22
N PRO A 6 -7.92 2.28 -15.55
CA PRO A 6 -7.19 1.14 -16.10
C PRO A 6 -5.75 0.97 -15.57
N ILE A 7 -5.15 2.05 -15.05
CA ILE A 7 -3.77 2.04 -14.52
C ILE A 7 -3.72 2.03 -12.99
N ALA A 8 -4.83 1.82 -12.29
CA ALA A 8 -4.88 1.88 -10.83
C ALA A 8 -3.94 0.87 -10.13
N GLY A 9 -3.55 -0.21 -10.81
CA GLY A 9 -2.58 -1.20 -10.30
C GLY A 9 -1.13 -0.93 -10.71
N PHE A 10 -0.88 0.10 -11.52
CA PHE A 10 0.47 0.39 -11.99
C PHE A 10 1.31 0.98 -10.85
N GLY A 11 2.46 0.35 -10.58
CA GLY A 11 3.34 0.77 -9.50
C GLY A 11 2.79 0.57 -8.08
N CYS A 12 1.76 -0.27 -7.92
CA CYS A 12 1.29 -0.67 -6.60
C CYS A 12 2.34 -1.50 -5.86
N ALA A 13 2.25 -1.54 -4.53
CA ALA A 13 3.00 -2.47 -3.70
C ALA A 13 2.03 -3.40 -2.96
N ALA A 14 2.41 -4.66 -2.78
CA ALA A 14 1.61 -5.63 -2.05
C ALA A 14 2.47 -6.44 -1.08
N VAL A 15 1.86 -6.86 0.03
CA VAL A 15 2.49 -7.65 1.10
C VAL A 15 1.43 -8.51 1.77
N SER A 16 1.83 -9.69 2.24
CA SER A 16 0.99 -10.51 3.11
C SER A 16 1.41 -10.33 4.56
N LEU A 17 0.44 -10.17 5.46
CA LEU A 17 0.64 -10.17 6.91
C LEU A 17 -0.45 -11.04 7.55
N ASN A 18 -0.07 -12.02 8.38
CA ASN A 18 -0.98 -12.97 9.02
C ASN A 18 -1.99 -13.60 8.03
N ASP A 19 -1.50 -14.18 6.92
CA ASP A 19 -2.31 -14.76 5.84
C ASP A 19 -3.31 -13.81 5.15
N THR A 20 -3.23 -12.52 5.44
CA THR A 20 -4.07 -11.49 4.85
C THR A 20 -3.27 -10.67 3.85
N LEU A 21 -3.81 -10.47 2.65
CA LEU A 21 -3.16 -9.68 1.60
C LEU A 21 -3.49 -8.20 1.76
N TYR A 22 -2.45 -7.37 1.73
CA TYR A 22 -2.54 -5.92 1.70
C TYR A 22 -1.93 -5.39 0.41
N PHE A 23 -2.46 -4.28 -0.10
CA PHE A 23 -1.78 -3.52 -1.14
C PHE A 23 -1.97 -2.02 -0.96
N THR A 24 -1.10 -1.26 -1.60
CA THR A 24 -1.16 0.19 -1.72
C THR A 24 -1.01 0.60 -3.18
N ALA A 25 -1.77 1.61 -3.59
CA ALA A 25 -1.71 2.19 -4.93
C ALA A 25 -1.16 3.64 -4.89
N ALA A 26 -1.14 4.29 -6.06
CA ALA A 26 -0.55 5.62 -6.24
C ALA A 26 -1.17 6.68 -5.33
N GLU A 27 -2.45 6.54 -5.00
CA GLU A 27 -3.19 7.44 -4.10
C GLU A 27 -2.74 7.30 -2.63
N GLY A 28 -1.91 6.30 -2.32
CA GLY A 28 -1.41 6.04 -0.97
C GLY A 28 -2.41 5.32 -0.06
N VAL A 29 -3.59 4.94 -0.56
CA VAL A 29 -4.56 4.18 0.23
C VAL A 29 -4.05 2.75 0.43
N VAL A 30 -4.13 2.26 1.66
CA VAL A 30 -3.80 0.88 2.05
C VAL A 30 -5.10 0.09 2.13
N TYR A 31 -5.17 -0.98 1.35
CA TYR A 31 -6.30 -1.87 1.31
C TYR A 31 -5.95 -3.25 1.85
N ARG A 32 -6.90 -3.87 2.54
CA ARG A 32 -6.88 -5.25 3.02
C ARG A 32 -7.84 -6.09 2.19
N LEU A 33 -7.44 -7.29 1.79
CA LEU A 33 -8.36 -8.27 1.22
C LEU A 33 -9.32 -8.73 2.31
N ASN A 34 -10.62 -8.66 2.05
CA ASN A 34 -11.63 -9.08 3.03
C ASN A 34 -11.58 -10.59 3.32
N ASP A 35 -12.24 -11.02 4.40
CA ASP A 35 -12.26 -12.44 4.82
C ASP A 35 -12.86 -13.38 3.76
N ALA A 36 -13.84 -12.89 2.99
CA ALA A 36 -14.47 -13.61 1.89
C ALA A 36 -13.55 -13.75 0.65
N ARG A 37 -12.41 -13.04 0.63
CA ARG A 37 -11.42 -13.00 -0.45
C ARG A 37 -11.96 -12.55 -1.81
N ASP A 38 -13.05 -11.80 -1.81
CA ASP A 38 -13.73 -11.30 -3.01
C ASP A 38 -13.80 -9.76 -3.08
N GLY A 39 -13.33 -9.09 -2.03
CA GLY A 39 -13.43 -7.64 -1.87
C GLY A 39 -12.26 -7.02 -1.12
N TRP A 40 -12.22 -5.70 -1.10
CA TRP A 40 -11.13 -4.93 -0.49
C TRP A 40 -11.68 -3.88 0.45
N GLU A 41 -11.02 -3.72 1.60
CA GLU A 41 -11.38 -2.79 2.64
C GLU A 41 -10.25 -1.79 2.83
N GLN A 42 -10.57 -0.49 2.87
CA GLN A 42 -9.57 0.51 3.23
C GLN A 42 -9.28 0.41 4.73
N VAL A 43 -8.00 0.30 5.08
CA VAL A 43 -7.55 0.14 6.48
C VAL A 43 -6.60 1.24 6.93
N ALA A 44 -5.94 1.93 6.00
CA ALA A 44 -5.06 3.06 6.30
C ALA A 44 -4.80 3.92 5.04
N THR A 45 -4.06 5.02 5.22
CA THR A 45 -3.55 5.86 4.14
C THR A 45 -2.12 6.28 4.47
N LEU A 46 -1.22 6.20 3.50
CA LEU A 46 0.14 6.73 3.60
C LEU A 46 0.11 8.25 3.75
N LYS A 47 1.00 8.80 4.56
CA LYS A 47 1.20 10.26 4.65
C LYS A 47 1.78 10.80 3.35
N THR A 48 2.64 10.02 2.71
CA THR A 48 3.23 10.33 1.40
C THR A 48 2.75 9.32 0.36
N PRO A 49 1.76 9.68 -0.48
CA PRO A 49 1.38 8.90 -1.65
C PRO A 49 2.58 8.63 -2.56
N ARG A 50 2.73 7.39 -3.00
CA ARG A 50 3.94 6.89 -3.66
C ARG A 50 3.67 5.66 -4.52
N ILE A 51 4.45 5.49 -5.59
CA ILE A 51 4.44 4.29 -6.45
C ILE A 51 5.80 3.60 -6.45
N PHE A 52 5.85 2.35 -6.87
CA PHE A 52 7.06 1.51 -6.94
C PHE A 52 7.84 1.38 -5.62
N HIS A 53 7.16 1.67 -4.50
CA HIS A 53 7.71 1.48 -3.17
C HIS A 53 7.65 0.00 -2.77
N ARG A 54 8.27 -0.34 -1.64
CA ARG A 54 8.14 -1.66 -1.03
C ARG A 54 7.29 -1.58 0.22
N LEU A 55 6.39 -2.54 0.40
CA LEU A 55 5.76 -2.83 1.68
C LEU A 55 6.48 -4.01 2.33
N VAL A 56 6.66 -3.93 3.65
CA VAL A 56 7.27 -4.97 4.47
C VAL A 56 6.41 -5.19 5.71
N ASP A 57 6.21 -6.45 6.09
CA ASP A 57 5.62 -6.83 7.37
C ASP A 57 6.64 -6.61 8.50
N ARG A 58 6.26 -5.86 9.53
CA ARG A 58 7.15 -5.54 10.65
C ARG A 58 6.76 -6.24 11.94
N SER A 59 5.46 -6.30 12.20
CA SER A 59 4.90 -6.97 13.37
C SER A 59 3.48 -7.44 13.07
N ALA A 60 2.80 -8.04 14.05
CA ALA A 60 1.46 -8.60 13.88
C ALA A 60 0.40 -7.60 13.41
N ASN A 61 0.62 -6.29 13.60
CA ASN A 61 -0.31 -5.23 13.24
C ASN A 61 0.40 -4.01 12.63
N GLU A 62 1.57 -4.20 12.01
CA GLU A 62 2.35 -3.10 11.45
C GLU A 62 2.95 -3.48 10.09
N LEU A 63 2.75 -2.59 9.12
CA LEU A 63 3.45 -2.59 7.83
C LEU A 63 4.38 -1.38 7.74
N ILE A 64 5.44 -1.52 6.96
CA ILE A 64 6.38 -0.43 6.66
C ILE A 64 6.38 -0.17 5.15
N ALA A 65 6.20 1.09 4.75
CA ALA A 65 6.44 1.55 3.39
C ALA A 65 7.87 2.12 3.27
N LEU A 66 8.62 1.62 2.28
CA LEU A 66 10.01 1.97 2.03
C LEU A 66 10.18 2.55 0.62
N GLY A 67 10.74 3.76 0.55
CA GLY A 67 11.17 4.38 -0.70
C GLY A 67 10.02 4.58 -1.70
N GLY A 68 10.34 4.45 -2.99
CA GLY A 68 9.41 4.65 -4.10
C GLY A 68 9.57 6.02 -4.77
N GLY A 69 8.64 6.32 -5.69
CA GLY A 69 8.56 7.60 -6.39
C GLY A 69 7.35 8.42 -5.97
N VAL A 70 7.50 9.73 -5.87
CA VAL A 70 6.46 10.69 -5.46
C VAL A 70 6.20 11.76 -6.52
N GLY A 71 4.98 12.27 -6.56
CA GLY A 71 4.57 13.32 -7.48
C GLY A 71 4.53 12.90 -8.96
N GLU A 72 4.24 13.85 -9.84
CA GLU A 72 4.06 13.58 -11.28
C GLU A 72 5.37 13.16 -11.97
N ALA A 73 6.51 13.67 -11.49
CA ALA A 73 7.83 13.32 -12.02
C ALA A 73 8.39 12.00 -11.45
N ILE A 74 7.69 11.35 -10.52
CA ILE A 74 8.10 10.09 -9.86
C ILE A 74 9.50 10.26 -9.24
N GLU A 75 9.69 11.34 -8.49
CA GLU A 75 10.96 11.61 -7.81
C GLU A 75 11.19 10.58 -6.71
N GLY A 76 12.40 10.01 -6.64
CA GLY A 76 12.74 9.03 -5.61
C GLY A 76 12.64 9.61 -4.20
N THR A 77 11.98 8.91 -3.29
CA THR A 77 11.96 9.26 -1.86
C THR A 77 12.83 8.32 -1.03
N THR A 78 13.45 8.85 0.01
CA THR A 78 14.16 8.08 1.05
C THR A 78 13.31 7.86 2.30
N SER A 79 12.06 8.32 2.29
CA SER A 79 11.17 8.23 3.45
C SER A 79 10.77 6.80 3.77
N VAL A 80 10.69 6.53 5.07
CA VAL A 80 10.15 5.32 5.67
C VAL A 80 8.89 5.70 6.44
N GLU A 81 7.78 5.01 6.18
CA GLU A 81 6.53 5.23 6.90
C GLU A 81 6.06 3.95 7.58
N SER A 82 5.68 4.06 8.86
CA SER A 82 5.00 3.01 9.60
C SER A 82 3.49 3.15 9.43
N ILE A 83 2.84 2.01 9.21
CA ILE A 83 1.40 1.86 9.00
C ILE A 83 0.90 0.90 10.08
N LEU A 84 0.30 1.46 11.12
CA LEU A 84 -0.37 0.67 12.15
C LEU A 84 -1.74 0.24 11.62
N LEU A 85 -2.02 -1.06 11.75
CA LEU A 85 -3.29 -1.67 11.35
C LEU A 85 -4.15 -1.86 12.61
N GLU A 86 -5.40 -1.42 12.53
CA GLU A 86 -6.44 -1.66 13.56
C GLU A 86 -7.07 -3.05 13.43
#